data_AF-A0A1V2RDR3-F1
#
_entry.id   AF-A0A1V2RDR3-F1
#
_cell.length_a   1.000
_cell.length_b   1.000
_cell.length_c   1.000
_cell.angle_alpha   90.00
_cell.angle_beta   90.00
_cell.angle_gamma   90.00
#
_symmetry.space_group_name_H-M   'P 1'
#
loop_
_entity.id
_entity.type
_entity.pdbx_description
1 polymer ?
#
loop_
_entity_poly.entity_id
_entity_poly.type
_entity_poly.pdbx_seq_one_letter_code
_entity_poly.pdbx_strand_id
1 'polypeptide(L)'
;MPEGLPISSATDEFERLLGKESPGAALTLASVLDAFERFARLDFDVPHVPDADGCLVTHGVSEGLEGPTFSVRVARRFEVPRAGGQHDSHVRVYCELVYEAAEEFDELGGRTEWWFRGASPDSFAAWWAATTAPLLTAGLGDASPSSVEIGTDDG
;
A
#
# COMPACT_ATOMS: atom_id res chain seq x y z
N MET A 1 12.16 4.40 25.78
CA MET A 1 11.89 4.56 24.34
C MET A 1 10.54 3.94 24.12
N PRO A 2 9.52 4.60 23.55
CA PRO A 2 8.33 3.87 23.17
C PRO A 2 8.78 2.80 22.16
N GLU A 3 8.63 1.54 22.53
CA GLU A 3 8.90 0.40 21.66
C GLU A 3 7.87 0.48 20.53
N GLY A 4 8.34 0.47 19.28
CA GLY A 4 7.45 0.42 18.12
C GLY A 4 6.59 -0.84 18.16
N LEU A 5 5.48 -0.85 17.43
CA LEU A 5 4.67 -2.06 17.30
C LEU A 5 5.49 -3.18 16.66
N PRO A 6 5.30 -4.45 17.05
CA PRO A 6 6.00 -5.55 16.40
C PRO A 6 5.56 -5.67 14.94
N ILE A 7 6.50 -5.91 14.02
CA ILE A 7 6.21 -6.07 12.57
C ILE A 7 5.17 -7.19 12.34
N SER A 8 5.16 -8.23 13.18
CA SER A 8 4.18 -9.33 13.12
C SER A 8 2.73 -8.89 13.35
N SER A 9 2.49 -7.71 13.92
CA SER A 9 1.14 -7.14 14.11
C SER A 9 0.70 -6.24 12.95
N ALA A 10 1.56 -6.00 11.96
CA ALA A 10 1.31 -5.00 10.92
C ALA A 10 0.07 -5.33 10.08
N THR A 11 -0.13 -6.59 9.71
CA THR A 11 -1.30 -7.04 8.95
C THR A 11 -2.58 -6.86 9.76
N ASP A 12 -2.59 -7.31 11.02
CA ASP A 12 -3.74 -7.17 11.92
C ASP A 12 -4.10 -5.68 12.12
N GLU A 13 -3.11 -4.80 12.28
CA GLU A 13 -3.34 -3.36 12.42
C GLU A 13 -3.90 -2.73 11.15
N PHE A 14 -3.43 -3.17 9.98
CA PHE A 14 -3.95 -2.68 8.72
C PHE A 14 -5.39 -3.15 8.47
N GLU A 15 -5.69 -4.43 8.69
CA GLU A 15 -7.05 -4.98 8.61
C GLU A 15 -7.99 -4.28 9.60
N ARG A 16 -7.52 -4.01 10.83
CA ARG A 16 -8.28 -3.27 11.83
C ARG A 16 -8.57 -1.83 11.40
N LEU A 17 -7.70 -1.20 10.61
CA LEU A 17 -7.94 0.13 10.06
C LEU A 17 -8.91 0.07 8.88
N LEU A 18 -8.77 -0.91 7.99
CA LEU A 18 -9.71 -1.15 6.89
C LEU A 18 -11.14 -1.41 7.38
N GLY A 19 -11.30 -2.24 8.41
CA GLY A 19 -12.61 -2.51 9.01
C GLY A 19 -13.25 -1.31 9.72
N LYS A 20 -12.45 -0.32 10.12
CA LYS A 20 -12.96 0.96 10.66
C LYS A 20 -13.45 1.90 9.56
N GLU A 21 -12.79 1.91 8.40
CA GLU A 21 -13.19 2.76 7.28
C GLU A 21 -14.42 2.20 6.54
N SER A 22 -14.54 0.86 6.46
CA SER A 22 -15.65 0.20 5.74
C SER A 22 -16.33 -0.87 6.59
N PRO A 23 -17.04 -0.51 7.67
CA PRO A 23 -17.73 -1.46 8.53
C PRO A 23 -18.92 -2.10 7.80
N GLY A 24 -18.73 -3.31 7.26
CA GLY A 24 -19.78 -4.08 6.58
C GLY A 24 -20.12 -3.60 5.17
N ALA A 25 -19.32 -2.70 4.60
CA ALA A 25 -19.42 -2.23 3.22
C ALA A 25 -18.29 -2.83 2.36
N ALA A 26 -18.47 -2.85 1.04
CA ALA A 26 -17.40 -3.20 0.12
C ALA A 26 -16.26 -2.17 0.22
N LEU A 27 -15.01 -2.64 0.20
CA LEU A 27 -13.84 -1.77 0.20
C LEU A 27 -13.75 -1.00 -1.13
N THR A 28 -13.66 0.32 -1.04
CA THR A 28 -13.37 1.22 -2.18
C THR A 28 -11.94 1.72 -2.11
N LEU A 29 -11.40 2.25 -3.21
CA LEU A 29 -10.06 2.83 -3.19
C LEU A 29 -9.94 3.93 -2.13
N ALA A 30 -10.91 4.83 -2.02
CA ALA A 30 -10.87 5.90 -1.03
C ALA A 30 -10.74 5.36 0.40
N SER A 31 -11.54 4.34 0.76
CA SER A 31 -11.47 3.71 2.09
C SER A 31 -10.12 3.03 2.36
N VAL A 32 -9.53 2.40 1.33
CA VAL A 32 -8.22 1.74 1.44
C VAL A 32 -7.11 2.77 1.58
N LEU A 33 -7.16 3.86 0.82
CA LEU A 33 -6.16 4.92 0.89
C LEU A 33 -6.18 5.62 2.25
N ASP A 34 -7.36 5.92 2.79
CA ASP A 34 -7.50 6.52 4.13
C ASP A 34 -7.00 5.59 5.23
N ALA A 35 -7.34 4.30 5.15
CA ALA A 35 -6.83 3.29 6.08
C ALA A 35 -5.31 3.15 5.99
N PHE A 36 -4.77 3.11 4.76
CA PHE A 36 -3.34 2.98 4.52
C PHE A 36 -2.56 4.21 4.98
N GLU A 37 -3.09 5.42 4.79
CA GLU A 37 -2.46 6.64 5.29
C GLU A 37 -2.30 6.60 6.81
N ARG A 38 -3.32 6.12 7.53
CA ARG A 38 -3.27 5.94 8.99
C ARG A 38 -2.31 4.83 9.39
N PHE A 39 -2.32 3.72 8.65
CA PHE A 39 -1.41 2.61 8.86
C PHE A 39 0.05 3.05 8.68
N ALA A 40 0.35 3.82 7.65
CA ALA A 40 1.67 4.37 7.38
C ALA A 40 2.18 5.32 8.47
N ARG A 41 1.30 5.90 9.30
CA ARG A 41 1.70 6.73 10.44
C ARG A 41 2.03 5.93 11.69
N LEU A 42 1.71 4.64 11.74
CA LEU A 42 2.07 3.78 12.88
C LEU A 42 3.58 3.53 12.90
N ASP A 43 4.17 3.64 14.08
CA ASP A 43 5.58 3.32 14.30
C ASP A 43 5.73 1.83 14.61
N PHE A 44 6.51 1.13 13.78
CA PHE A 44 6.86 -0.28 13.96
C PHE A 44 8.32 -0.41 14.41
N ASP A 45 8.63 -1.52 15.09
CA ASP A 45 9.97 -1.90 15.51
C ASP A 45 10.78 -2.40 14.31
N VAL A 46 11.33 -1.45 13.56
CA VAL A 46 12.20 -1.68 12.40
C VAL A 46 13.64 -1.25 12.69
N PRO A 47 14.63 -1.81 11.99
CA PRO A 47 16.00 -1.33 12.04
C PRO A 47 16.11 0.17 11.75
N HIS A 48 17.03 0.87 12.42
CA HIS A 48 17.29 2.29 12.20
C HIS A 48 18.21 2.53 10.98
N VAL A 49 17.79 2.05 9.81
CA VAL A 49 18.46 2.31 8.52
C VAL A 49 17.50 3.00 7.54
N PRO A 50 18.01 3.77 6.55
CA PRO A 50 17.18 4.69 5.78
C PRO A 50 16.03 4.06 4.98
N ASP A 51 16.14 2.79 4.58
CA ASP A 51 15.23 2.04 3.71
C ASP A 51 14.46 0.89 4.38
N ALA A 52 14.53 0.83 5.72
CA ALA A 52 13.89 -0.20 6.53
C ALA A 52 12.36 -0.09 6.64
N ASP A 53 11.78 1.09 6.39
CA ASP A 53 10.33 1.33 6.45
C ASP A 53 9.90 2.15 5.23
N GLY A 54 9.33 1.44 4.25
CA GLY A 54 8.95 1.99 2.96
C GLY A 54 7.48 1.81 2.65
N CYS A 55 6.83 2.84 2.11
CA CYS A 55 5.52 2.76 1.49
C CYS A 55 5.68 2.72 -0.04
N LEU A 56 4.81 1.97 -0.68
CA LEU A 56 4.78 1.71 -2.11
C LEU A 56 3.37 1.90 -2.63
N VAL A 57 3.23 2.62 -3.73
CA VAL A 57 2.02 2.62 -4.55
C VAL A 57 2.39 2.16 -5.95
N THR A 58 1.68 1.14 -6.43
CA THR A 58 1.80 0.63 -7.78
C THR A 58 0.42 0.60 -8.42
N HIS A 59 0.31 1.04 -9.66
CA HIS A 59 -0.91 0.87 -10.44
C HIS A 59 -0.60 0.65 -11.91
N GLY A 60 -1.53 0.05 -12.64
CA GLY A 60 -1.40 -0.12 -14.09
C GLY A 60 -2.33 -1.17 -14.66
N VAL A 61 -2.31 -1.26 -15.99
CA VAL A 61 -3.07 -2.27 -16.74
C VAL A 61 -2.24 -3.55 -16.87
N SER A 62 -2.88 -4.69 -16.63
CA SER A 62 -2.32 -6.02 -16.88
C SER A 62 -3.25 -6.83 -17.80
N GLU A 63 -2.65 -7.57 -18.72
CA GLU A 63 -3.37 -8.46 -19.64
C GLU A 63 -3.60 -9.83 -18.98
N GLY A 64 -4.86 -10.16 -18.71
CA GLY A 64 -5.27 -11.44 -18.13
C GLY A 64 -6.03 -12.33 -19.11
N LEU A 65 -6.32 -13.57 -18.70
CA LEU A 65 -7.14 -14.50 -19.49
C LEU A 65 -8.59 -14.00 -19.68
N GLU A 66 -9.07 -13.20 -18.74
CA GLU A 66 -10.42 -12.62 -18.74
C GLU A 66 -10.48 -11.24 -19.41
N GLY A 67 -9.35 -10.76 -19.93
CA GLY A 67 -9.20 -9.43 -20.54
C GLY A 67 -8.25 -8.52 -19.74
N PRO A 68 -8.07 -7.26 -20.20
CA PRO A 68 -7.26 -6.29 -19.49
C PRO A 68 -7.94 -5.89 -18.17
N THR A 69 -7.13 -5.76 -17.12
CA THR A 69 -7.57 -5.29 -15.81
C THR A 69 -6.66 -4.18 -15.32
N PHE A 70 -7.21 -3.21 -14.62
CA PHE A 70 -6.44 -2.17 -13.97
C PHE A 70 -6.31 -2.50 -12.48
N SER A 71 -5.09 -2.55 -11.94
CA SER A 71 -4.90 -2.75 -10.50
C SER A 71 -4.27 -1.54 -9.83
N VAL A 72 -4.65 -1.33 -8.57
CA VAL A 72 -4.00 -0.38 -7.66
C VAL A 72 -3.59 -1.15 -6.43
N ARG A 73 -2.30 -1.10 -6.11
CA ARG A 73 -1.70 -1.76 -4.96
C ARG A 73 -1.01 -0.73 -4.07
N VAL A 74 -1.38 -0.74 -2.80
CA VAL A 74 -0.67 -0.02 -1.74
C VAL A 74 0.03 -1.03 -0.85
N ALA A 75 1.27 -0.77 -0.50
CA ALA A 75 2.04 -1.68 0.32
C ALA A 75 3.01 -0.95 1.25
N ARG A 76 3.22 -1.51 2.44
CA ARG A 76 4.27 -1.07 3.36
C ARG A 76 5.26 -2.21 3.56
N ARG A 77 6.54 -1.94 3.31
CA ARG A 77 7.64 -2.87 3.43
C ARG A 77 8.45 -2.54 4.68
N PHE A 78 8.70 -3.56 5.49
CA PHE A 78 9.52 -3.52 6.68
C PHE A 78 10.75 -4.41 6.50
N GLU A 79 11.92 -3.89 6.83
CA GLU A 79 13.12 -4.71 6.98
C GLU A 79 13.05 -5.49 8.30
N VAL A 80 13.32 -6.78 8.23
CA VAL A 80 13.32 -7.68 9.39
C VAL A 80 14.76 -8.08 9.71
N PRO A 81 15.26 -7.80 10.93
CA PRO A 81 16.59 -8.21 11.31
C PRO A 81 16.68 -9.74 11.40
N ARG A 82 17.48 -10.35 10.53
CA ARG A 82 17.71 -11.80 10.56
C ARG A 82 18.85 -12.15 11.52
N ALA A 83 18.65 -13.18 12.34
CA ALA A 83 19.72 -13.73 13.16
C ALA A 83 20.85 -14.25 12.24
N GLY A 84 22.02 -13.59 12.29
CA GLY A 84 23.22 -14.04 11.56
C GLY A 84 23.75 -13.10 10.46
N GLY A 85 23.13 -11.94 10.22
CA GLY A 85 23.76 -10.85 9.47
C GLY A 85 24.02 -11.10 7.97
N GLN A 86 23.31 -12.03 7.34
CA GLN A 86 23.42 -12.26 5.89
C GLN A 86 22.03 -12.22 5.24
N HIS A 87 21.85 -11.19 4.40
CA HIS A 87 20.66 -10.79 3.63
C HIS A 87 19.50 -10.15 4.41
N ASP A 88 19.09 -8.97 3.95
CA ASP A 88 17.96 -8.18 4.43
C ASP A 88 16.66 -8.88 4.02
N SER A 89 16.03 -9.60 4.95
CA SER A 89 14.67 -10.13 4.72
C SER A 89 13.66 -9.02 4.89
N HIS A 90 12.67 -8.97 4.02
CA HIS A 90 11.61 -7.97 4.09
C HIS A 90 10.24 -8.62 4.24
N VAL A 91 9.41 -7.99 5.05
CA VAL A 91 7.97 -8.30 5.13
C VAL A 91 7.21 -7.15 4.49
N ARG A 92 6.30 -7.45 3.57
CA ARG A 92 5.45 -6.45 2.94
C ARG A 92 3.99 -6.73 3.20
N VAL A 93 3.32 -5.81 3.87
CA VAL A 93 1.86 -5.81 4.02
C VAL A 93 1.25 -5.02 2.87
N TYR A 94 0.23 -5.55 2.21
CA TYR A 94 -0.39 -4.88 1.05
C TYR A 94 -1.91 -4.99 1.03
N CYS A 95 -2.52 -4.07 0.28
CA CYS A 95 -3.86 -4.20 -0.26
C CYS A 95 -3.81 -3.93 -1.77
N GLU A 96 -4.42 -4.80 -2.56
CA GLU A 96 -4.57 -4.66 -4.01
C GLU A 96 -6.05 -4.64 -4.37
N LEU A 97 -6.44 -3.66 -5.18
CA LEU A 97 -7.78 -3.53 -5.74
C LEU A 97 -7.67 -3.69 -7.25
N VAL A 98 -8.48 -4.57 -7.82
CA VAL A 98 -8.53 -4.83 -9.26
C VAL A 98 -9.86 -4.33 -9.81
N TYR A 99 -9.81 -3.66 -10.95
CA TYR A 99 -10.94 -3.11 -11.67
C TYR A 99 -10.97 -3.69 -13.08
N GLU A 100 -12.16 -3.80 -13.66
CA GLU A 100 -12.28 -3.96 -15.11
C GLU A 100 -11.61 -2.77 -15.79
N ALA A 101 -10.80 -3.04 -16.83
CA ALA A 101 -10.15 -1.96 -17.56
C ALA A 101 -11.20 -1.08 -18.25
N ALA A 102 -11.07 0.23 -18.05
CA ALA A 102 -11.85 1.25 -18.71
C ALA A 102 -10.89 2.23 -19.41
N GLU A 103 -11.34 2.85 -20.50
CA GLU A 103 -10.54 3.82 -21.28
C GLU A 103 -10.02 4.97 -20.39
N GLU A 104 -10.79 5.33 -19.36
CA GLU A 104 -10.44 6.33 -18.34
C GLU A 104 -9.21 5.94 -17.50
N PHE A 105 -8.88 4.65 -17.39
CA PHE A 105 -7.73 4.15 -16.63
C PHE A 105 -6.47 3.98 -17.49
N ASP A 106 -6.61 3.90 -18.82
CA ASP A 106 -5.46 3.81 -19.74
C ASP A 106 -4.60 5.08 -19.66
N GLU A 107 -5.23 6.25 -19.45
CA GLU A 107 -4.54 7.53 -19.29
C GLU A 107 -3.67 7.59 -18.02
N LEU A 108 -3.98 6.80 -16.99
CA LEU A 108 -3.19 6.73 -15.76
C LEU A 108 -1.86 5.98 -15.95
N GLY A 109 -1.78 5.12 -16.97
CA GLY A 109 -0.62 4.32 -17.30
C GLY A 109 -0.15 3.40 -16.16
N GLY A 110 1.00 2.75 -16.37
CA GLY A 110 1.68 1.98 -15.33
C GLY A 110 2.61 2.87 -14.50
N ARG A 111 2.48 2.83 -13.18
CA ARG A 111 3.35 3.59 -12.27
C ARG A 111 3.74 2.76 -11.05
N THR A 112 4.92 3.03 -10.52
CA THR A 112 5.42 2.47 -9.26
C THR A 112 6.22 3.54 -8.55
N GLU A 113 5.79 3.91 -7.35
CA GLU A 113 6.37 4.98 -6.55
C GLU A 113 6.70 4.47 -5.15
N TRP A 114 7.89 4.83 -4.66
CA TRP A 114 8.37 4.48 -3.33
C TRP A 114 8.54 5.72 -2.46
N TRP A 115 8.28 5.56 -1.18
CA TRP A 115 8.64 6.52 -0.15
C TRP A 115 9.21 5.80 1.07
N PHE A 116 10.31 6.29 1.62
CA PHE A 116 11.01 5.71 2.76
C PHE A 116 11.16 6.72 3.89
N ARG A 117 10.78 6.33 5.11
CA ARG A 117 10.75 7.21 6.29
C ARG A 117 12.10 7.87 6.62
N GLY A 118 13.21 7.21 6.29
CA GLY A 118 14.56 7.70 6.56
C GLY A 118 15.35 8.18 5.33
N ALA A 119 14.82 8.04 4.12
CA ALA A 119 15.58 8.30 2.88
C ALA A 119 14.88 9.24 1.90
N SER A 120 13.55 9.36 1.94
CA SER A 120 12.82 10.20 1.00
C SER A 120 12.97 11.70 1.31
N PRO A 121 13.18 12.55 0.29
CA PRO A 121 13.32 13.99 0.49
C PRO A 121 11.99 14.67 0.85
N ASP A 122 10.88 14.14 0.36
CA ASP A 122 9.54 14.67 0.60
C ASP A 122 8.92 14.08 1.88
N SER A 123 8.02 14.84 2.53
CA SER A 123 7.20 14.30 3.62
C SER A 123 6.25 13.22 3.09
N PHE A 124 5.91 12.23 3.94
CA PHE A 124 4.93 11.20 3.58
C PHE A 124 3.63 11.80 3.06
N ALA A 125 3.09 12.83 3.73
CA ALA A 125 1.83 13.47 3.33
C ALA A 125 1.90 14.09 1.93
N ALA A 126 3.02 14.76 1.59
CA ALA A 126 3.21 15.35 0.27
C ALA A 126 3.33 14.28 -0.83
N TRP A 127 4.14 13.25 -0.59
CA TRP A 127 4.28 12.12 -1.50
C TRP A 127 2.94 11.36 -1.68
N TRP A 128 2.23 11.09 -0.58
CA TRP A 128 0.97 10.37 -0.57
C TRP A 128 -0.09 11.10 -1.39
N ALA A 129 -0.26 12.41 -1.15
CA ALA A 129 -1.20 13.23 -1.91
C ALA A 129 -0.84 13.27 -3.40
N ALA A 130 0.44 13.47 -3.74
CA ALA A 130 0.89 13.52 -5.14
C ALA A 130 0.70 12.19 -5.89
N THR A 131 0.83 11.07 -5.18
CA THR A 131 0.76 9.73 -5.78
C THR A 131 -0.68 9.23 -5.90
N THR A 132 -1.56 9.61 -4.98
CA THR A 132 -2.95 9.10 -4.93
C THR A 132 -3.97 10.04 -5.56
N ALA A 133 -3.72 11.36 -5.61
CA ALA A 133 -4.65 12.32 -6.22
C ALA A 133 -5.03 12.00 -7.68
N PRO A 134 -4.12 11.54 -8.56
CA PRO A 134 -4.49 11.15 -9.92
C PRO A 134 -5.51 10.00 -9.96
N LEU A 135 -5.34 8.99 -9.09
CA LEU A 135 -6.25 7.84 -9.01
C LEU A 135 -7.65 8.27 -8.58
N LEU A 136 -7.73 9.15 -7.57
CA LEU A 136 -9.02 9.70 -7.10
C LEU A 136 -9.68 10.60 -8.15
N THR A 137 -8.89 11.39 -8.87
CA THR A 137 -9.40 12.29 -9.93
C THR A 137 -9.94 11.51 -11.12
N ALA A 138 -9.38 10.34 -11.40
CA ALA A 138 -9.87 9.40 -12.42
C ALA A 138 -11.14 8.62 -11.98
N GLY A 139 -11.77 8.96 -10.86
CA GLY A 139 -13.03 8.37 -10.44
C GLY A 139 -12.91 7.03 -9.72
N LEU A 140 -11.70 6.52 -9.47
CA LEU A 140 -11.51 5.24 -8.77
C LEU A 140 -11.90 5.27 -7.28
N GLY A 141 -12.04 6.46 -6.69
CA GLY A 141 -12.30 6.64 -5.26
C GLY A 141 -13.50 5.84 -4.74
N ASP A 142 -14.61 5.87 -5.49
CA ASP A 142 -15.87 5.20 -5.16
C ASP A 142 -16.21 4.05 -6.13
N ALA A 143 -15.34 3.78 -7.10
CA ALA A 143 -15.51 2.67 -8.03
C ALA A 143 -15.51 1.35 -7.26
N SER A 144 -16.39 0.43 -7.69
CA SER A 144 -16.44 -0.91 -7.10
C SER A 144 -15.34 -1.77 -7.73
N PRO A 145 -14.35 -2.24 -6.95
CA PRO A 145 -13.35 -3.16 -7.47
C PRO A 145 -14.01 -4.52 -7.75
N SER A 146 -13.54 -5.18 -8.81
CA SER A 146 -13.89 -6.55 -9.16
C SER A 146 -13.32 -7.56 -8.15
N SER A 147 -12.14 -7.25 -7.58
CA SER A 147 -11.57 -8.00 -6.47
C SER A 147 -10.73 -7.12 -5.55
N VAL A 148 -10.66 -7.51 -4.28
CA VAL A 148 -9.78 -6.90 -3.28
C VAL A 148 -9.00 -8.00 -2.60
N GLU A 149 -7.68 -7.85 -2.58
CA GLU A 149 -6.76 -8.76 -1.90
C GLU A 149 -5.98 -8.01 -0.84
N ILE A 150 -5.96 -8.53 0.38
CA ILE A 150 -5.14 -8.03 1.49
C ILE A 150 -4.23 -9.17 1.87
N GLY A 151 -2.94 -8.89 2.05
CA GLY A 151 -1.99 -9.95 2.31
C GLY A 151 -0.66 -9.48 2.82
N THR A 152 0.22 -10.46 2.97
CA THR A 152 1.61 -10.27 3.34
C THR A 152 2.47 -11.12 2.43
N ASP A 153 3.51 -10.53 1.84
CA ASP A 153 4.54 -11.25 1.10
C ASP A 153 5.93 -11.06 1.72
N ASP A 154 6.74 -12.11 1.63
CA ASP A 154 8.16 -12.07 1.94
C ASP A 154 8.92 -11.66 0.67
N GLY A 155 9.66 -10.56 0.76
CA GLY A 155 10.47 -10.00 -0.32
C GLY A 155 11.92 -10.48 -0.33
#